data_AF-A0A556RSD0-F1
#
_entry.id   AF-A0A556RSD0-F1
#
_cell.length_a   1.000
_cell.length_b   1.000
_cell.length_c   1.000
_cell.angle_alpha   90.00
_cell.angle_beta   90.00
_cell.angle_gamma   90.00
#
_symmetry.space_group_name_H-M   'P 1'
#
loop_
_entity.id
_entity.type
_entity.pdbx_description
1 polymer ?
#
loop_
_entity_poly.entity_id
_entity_poly.type
_entity_poly.pdbx_seq_one_letter_code
_entity_poly.pdbx_strand_id
1 'polypeptide(L)'
;MATFKQLASEIDRLDSLIKSAQHEIELHQRRIKKYQKALDLINNKQGELLILESQHKAVKDEAEEKKEILKDKLSKVIDIELILKSISIMSRAIRTHRAPAKSDFWDAQRVIEDAVIQLRKVNLVSKGLDKLALMNYNRPDRDFPSSVGLDEIFNLTEIKTEGEE
;
A
#
# COMPACT_ATOMS: atom_id res chain seq x y z
N MET A 1 58.43 58.06 -20.69
CA MET A 1 58.94 56.86 -19.98
C MET A 1 58.09 56.67 -18.74
N ALA A 2 57.34 55.57 -18.63
CA ALA A 2 56.70 55.23 -17.36
C ALA A 2 57.80 55.15 -16.29
N THR A 3 57.64 55.86 -15.19
CA THR A 3 58.64 55.84 -14.11
C THR A 3 58.63 54.46 -13.48
N PHE A 4 59.80 53.92 -13.09
CA PHE A 4 59.95 52.59 -12.48
C PHE A 4 58.93 52.33 -11.35
N LYS A 5 58.56 53.39 -10.62
CA LYS A 5 57.56 53.38 -9.55
C LYS A 5 56.13 53.05 -10.04
N GLN A 6 55.74 53.51 -11.22
CA GLN A 6 54.44 53.22 -11.84
C GLN A 6 54.34 51.76 -12.33
N LEU A 7 55.44 51.22 -12.86
CA LEU A 7 55.52 49.80 -13.22
C LEU A 7 55.41 48.90 -11.99
N ALA A 8 56.10 49.23 -10.90
CA ALA A 8 56.01 48.48 -9.65
C ALA A 8 54.58 48.47 -9.08
N SER A 9 53.89 49.62 -9.05
CA SER A 9 52.52 49.69 -8.55
C SER A 9 51.51 48.91 -9.40
N GLU A 10 51.73 48.84 -10.72
CA GLU A 10 50.86 48.06 -11.60
C GLU A 10 51.10 46.55 -11.45
N ILE A 11 52.35 46.14 -11.23
CA ILE A 11 52.68 44.74 -10.89
C ILE A 11 51.98 44.35 -9.58
N ASP A 12 52.08 45.16 -8.53
CA ASP A 12 51.42 44.89 -7.24
C ASP A 12 49.90 44.78 -7.38
N ARG A 13 49.31 45.62 -8.24
CA ARG A 13 47.87 45.57 -8.54
C ARG A 13 47.49 44.26 -9.24
N LEU A 14 48.24 43.86 -10.26
CA LEU A 14 48.01 42.61 -11.00
C LEU A 14 48.18 41.40 -10.08
N ASP A 15 49.19 41.39 -9.21
CA ASP A 15 49.40 40.32 -8.23
C ASP A 15 48.23 40.19 -7.25
N SER A 16 47.67 41.31 -6.80
CA SER A 16 46.46 41.32 -5.96
C SER A 16 45.25 40.73 -6.68
N LEU A 17 45.04 41.11 -7.94
CA LEU A 17 43.96 40.58 -8.78
C LEU A 17 44.13 39.08 -9.04
N ILE A 18 45.35 38.61 -9.31
CA ILE A 18 45.66 37.20 -9.52
C ILE A 18 45.34 36.40 -8.25
N LYS A 19 45.76 36.88 -7.07
CA LYS A 19 45.48 36.22 -5.79
C LYS A 19 43.97 36.12 -5.51
N SER A 20 43.22 37.19 -5.79
CA SER A 20 41.75 37.19 -5.63
C SER A 20 41.10 36.15 -6.57
N ALA A 21 41.49 36.15 -7.84
CA ALA A 21 40.98 35.20 -8.83
C ALA A 21 41.32 33.75 -8.46
N GLN A 22 42.54 33.48 -7.98
CA GLN A 22 42.95 32.16 -7.48
C GLN A 22 42.06 31.70 -6.31
N HIS A 23 41.78 32.60 -5.36
CA HIS A 23 40.91 32.29 -4.23
C HIS A 23 39.47 31.94 -4.68
N GLU A 24 38.92 32.71 -5.62
CA GLU A 24 37.59 32.42 -6.19
C GLU A 24 37.57 31.06 -6.91
N ILE A 25 38.60 30.75 -7.71
CA ILE A 25 38.73 29.46 -8.40
C ILE A 25 38.73 28.32 -7.39
N GLU A 26 39.52 28.39 -6.33
CA GLU A 26 39.53 27.36 -5.28
C GLU A 26 38.16 27.17 -4.63
N LEU A 27 37.47 28.28 -4.36
CA LEU A 27 36.14 28.25 -3.74
C LEU A 27 35.12 27.59 -4.66
N HIS A 28 35.15 27.88 -5.97
CA HIS A 28 34.33 27.23 -6.98
C HIS A 28 34.68 25.74 -7.13
N GLN A 29 35.96 25.37 -7.14
CA GLN A 29 36.38 23.97 -7.17
C GLN A 29 35.86 23.17 -5.97
N ARG A 30 35.88 23.75 -4.76
CA ARG A 30 35.30 23.12 -3.56
C ARG A 30 33.79 22.94 -3.70
N ARG A 31 33.08 23.93 -4.27
CA ARG A 31 31.63 23.84 -4.54
C ARG A 31 31.32 22.75 -5.56
N ILE A 32 32.06 22.69 -6.67
CA ILE A 32 31.91 21.65 -7.71
C ILE A 32 32.04 20.26 -7.08
N LYS A 33 33.06 20.02 -6.25
CA LYS A 33 33.23 18.73 -5.56
C LYS A 33 32.05 18.39 -4.64
N LYS A 34 31.48 19.38 -3.93
CA LYS A 34 30.29 19.17 -3.09
C LYS A 34 29.06 18.83 -3.94
N TYR A 35 28.84 19.54 -5.04
CA TYR A 35 27.72 19.27 -5.94
C TYR A 35 27.84 17.91 -6.63
N GLN A 36 29.03 17.52 -7.04
CA GLN A 36 29.25 16.19 -7.62
C GLN A 36 28.89 15.09 -6.64
N LYS A 37 29.35 15.18 -5.38
CA LYS A 37 28.99 14.21 -4.33
C LYS A 37 27.48 14.14 -4.10
N ALA A 38 26.79 15.28 -4.15
CA ALA A 38 25.33 15.33 -4.01
C ALA A 38 24.61 14.69 -5.21
N LEU A 39 25.09 14.94 -6.43
CA LEU A 39 24.57 14.30 -7.65
C LEU A 39 24.77 12.79 -7.61
N ASP A 40 25.96 12.32 -7.23
CA ASP A 40 26.25 10.89 -7.13
C ASP A 40 25.33 10.21 -6.10
N LEU A 41 25.07 10.87 -4.96
CA LEU A 41 24.13 10.37 -3.95
C LEU A 41 22.69 10.30 -4.48
N ILE A 42 22.22 11.34 -5.19
CA ILE A 42 20.89 11.37 -5.78
C ILE A 42 20.75 10.26 -6.82
N ASN A 43 21.73 10.11 -7.71
CA ASN A 43 21.72 9.07 -8.74
C ASN A 43 21.65 7.66 -8.12
N ASN A 44 22.41 7.41 -7.06
CA ASN A 44 22.35 6.15 -6.32
C ASN A 44 20.96 5.91 -5.72
N LYS A 45 20.35 6.93 -5.09
CA LYS A 45 19.01 6.81 -4.51
C LYS A 45 17.91 6.66 -5.55
N GLN A 46 18.04 7.29 -6.71
CA GLN A 46 17.14 7.06 -7.84
C GLN A 46 17.24 5.61 -8.35
N GLY A 47 18.45 5.05 -8.42
CA GLY A 47 18.65 3.64 -8.74
C GLY A 47 17.97 2.70 -7.73
N GLU A 48 18.16 2.94 -6.44
CA GLU A 48 17.49 2.16 -5.37
C GLU A 48 15.95 2.27 -5.47
N LEU A 49 15.42 3.47 -5.73
CA LEU A 49 13.99 3.70 -5.88
C LEU A 49 13.41 2.90 -7.05
N LEU A 50 14.06 2.94 -8.22
CA LEU A 50 13.62 2.18 -9.39
C LEU A 50 13.58 0.66 -9.13
N ILE A 51 14.57 0.15 -8.39
CA ILE A 51 14.59 -1.26 -7.99
C ILE A 51 13.40 -1.56 -7.08
N LEU A 52 13.15 -0.74 -6.05
CA LEU A 52 12.01 -0.91 -5.14
C LEU A 52 10.66 -0.81 -5.86
N GLU A 53 10.51 0.13 -6.80
CA GLU A 53 9.31 0.27 -7.62
C GLU A 53 9.07 -0.98 -8.47
N SER A 54 10.13 -1.54 -9.05
CA SER A 54 10.05 -2.78 -9.83
C SER A 54 9.64 -3.98 -8.96
N GLN A 55 10.20 -4.11 -7.76
CA GLN A 55 9.86 -5.16 -6.81
C GLN A 55 8.43 -5.03 -6.30
N HIS A 56 8.02 -3.82 -5.92
CA HIS A 56 6.66 -3.53 -5.49
C HIS A 56 5.66 -3.87 -6.59
N LYS A 57 5.94 -3.50 -7.85
CA LYS A 57 5.09 -3.85 -8.98
C LYS A 57 4.99 -5.37 -9.15
N ALA A 58 6.12 -6.08 -9.14
CA ALA A 58 6.14 -7.54 -9.29
C ALA A 58 5.31 -8.23 -8.19
N VAL A 59 5.50 -7.85 -6.93
CA VAL A 59 4.74 -8.40 -5.78
C VAL A 59 3.25 -8.08 -5.90
N LYS A 60 2.91 -6.86 -6.33
CA LYS A 60 1.51 -6.46 -6.55
C LYS A 60 0.85 -7.29 -7.64
N ASP A 61 1.53 -7.47 -8.77
CA ASP A 61 1.01 -8.23 -9.91
C ASP A 61 0.82 -9.71 -9.51
N GLU A 62 1.78 -10.30 -8.78
CA GLU A 62 1.68 -11.66 -8.25
C GLU A 62 0.54 -11.82 -7.23
N ALA A 63 0.35 -10.84 -6.35
CA ALA A 63 -0.73 -10.84 -5.37
C ALA A 63 -2.11 -10.79 -6.06
N GLU A 64 -2.27 -9.96 -7.09
CA GLU A 64 -3.52 -9.85 -7.85
C GLU A 64 -3.79 -11.12 -8.67
N GLU A 65 -2.76 -11.71 -9.28
CA GLU A 65 -2.90 -13.00 -9.99
C GLU A 65 -3.36 -14.11 -9.04
N LYS A 66 -2.70 -14.25 -7.87
CA LYS A 66 -3.09 -15.24 -6.85
C LYS A 66 -4.50 -15.01 -6.33
N LYS A 67 -4.90 -13.75 -6.15
CA LYS A 67 -6.25 -13.37 -5.73
C LYS A 67 -7.29 -13.77 -6.77
N GLU A 68 -7.07 -13.50 -8.05
CA GLU A 68 -7.99 -13.90 -9.12
C GLU A 68 -8.08 -15.43 -9.24
N ILE A 69 -6.96 -16.16 -9.13
CA ILE A 69 -6.96 -17.63 -9.08
C ILE A 69 -7.78 -18.13 -7.89
N LEU A 70 -7.61 -17.54 -6.70
CA LEU A 70 -8.37 -17.92 -5.52
C LEU A 70 -9.87 -17.64 -5.70
N LYS A 71 -10.21 -16.49 -6.29
CA LYS A 71 -11.58 -16.10 -6.61
C LYS A 71 -12.23 -17.08 -7.58
N ASP A 72 -11.54 -17.50 -8.63
CA ASP A 72 -12.02 -18.53 -9.58
C ASP A 72 -12.23 -19.89 -8.92
N LYS A 73 -11.34 -20.28 -8.00
CA LYS A 73 -11.50 -21.55 -7.27
C LYS A 73 -12.66 -21.50 -6.29
N LEU A 74 -12.80 -20.40 -5.55
CA LEU A 74 -13.86 -20.20 -4.57
C LEU A 74 -15.24 -20.04 -5.21
N SER A 75 -15.33 -19.43 -6.41
CA SER A 75 -16.60 -19.24 -7.13
C SER A 75 -17.31 -20.55 -7.46
N LYS A 76 -16.58 -21.67 -7.49
CA LYS A 76 -17.12 -23.02 -7.68
C LYS A 76 -17.82 -23.57 -6.43
N VAL A 77 -17.56 -22.99 -5.26
CA VAL A 77 -18.13 -23.41 -3.98
C VAL A 77 -19.17 -22.41 -3.49
N ILE A 78 -18.90 -21.12 -3.62
CA ILE A 78 -19.73 -20.02 -3.13
C ILE A 78 -19.85 -18.89 -4.16
N ASP A 79 -20.97 -18.17 -4.14
CA ASP A 79 -21.15 -16.99 -4.99
C ASP A 79 -20.53 -15.74 -4.34
N ILE A 80 -19.31 -15.41 -4.75
CA ILE A 80 -18.55 -14.27 -4.23
C ILE A 80 -19.23 -12.94 -4.53
N GLU A 81 -19.81 -12.77 -5.72
CA GLU A 81 -20.45 -11.50 -6.09
C GLU A 81 -21.70 -11.24 -5.25
N LEU A 82 -22.48 -12.30 -5.02
CA LEU A 82 -23.65 -12.24 -4.16
C LEU A 82 -23.27 -11.95 -2.71
N ILE A 83 -22.20 -12.56 -2.18
CA ILE A 83 -21.66 -12.25 -0.84
C ILE A 83 -21.26 -10.79 -0.72
N LEU A 84 -20.50 -10.24 -1.68
CA LEU A 84 -20.08 -8.84 -1.65
C LEU A 84 -21.26 -7.87 -1.71
N LYS A 85 -22.27 -8.21 -2.52
CA LYS A 85 -23.52 -7.47 -2.56
C LYS A 85 -24.25 -7.52 -1.21
N SER A 86 -24.33 -8.69 -0.58
CA SER A 86 -24.93 -8.87 0.75
C SER A 86 -24.21 -8.05 1.83
N ILE A 87 -22.87 -8.03 1.83
CA ILE A 87 -22.09 -7.19 2.77
C ILE A 87 -22.41 -5.70 2.58
N SER A 88 -22.55 -5.25 1.33
CA SER A 88 -22.94 -3.86 1.02
C SER A 88 -24.36 -3.54 1.52
N ILE A 89 -25.30 -4.47 1.34
CA ILE A 89 -26.68 -4.35 1.86
C ILE A 89 -26.65 -4.27 3.39
N MET A 90 -26.00 -5.21 4.08
CA MET A 90 -25.89 -5.23 5.54
C MET A 90 -25.25 -3.92 6.07
N SER A 91 -24.17 -3.45 5.43
CA SER A 91 -23.48 -2.21 5.81
C SER A 91 -24.37 -0.96 5.72
N ARG A 92 -25.27 -0.93 4.73
CA ARG A 92 -26.23 0.17 4.56
C ARG A 92 -27.39 0.05 5.53
N ALA A 93 -27.94 -1.16 5.64
CA ALA A 93 -29.09 -1.47 6.46
C ALA A 93 -28.83 -1.18 7.95
N ILE A 94 -27.66 -1.55 8.47
CA ILE A 94 -27.32 -1.39 9.89
C ILE A 94 -27.24 0.09 10.33
N ARG A 95 -27.05 1.03 9.40
CA ARG A 95 -27.07 2.48 9.68
C ARG A 95 -28.48 3.06 9.75
N THR A 96 -29.49 2.30 9.32
CA THR A 96 -30.85 2.79 9.10
C THR A 96 -31.80 2.22 10.13
N HIS A 97 -32.46 3.06 10.93
CA HIS A 97 -33.33 2.59 12.02
C HIS A 97 -34.79 2.45 11.53
N ARG A 98 -35.04 1.53 10.60
CA ARG A 98 -36.39 1.25 10.06
C ARG A 98 -36.65 -0.26 9.90
N ALA A 99 -37.91 -0.68 10.02
CA ALA A 99 -38.29 -2.09 9.91
C ALA A 99 -37.85 -2.77 8.60
N PRO A 100 -37.96 -2.13 7.41
CA PRO A 100 -37.45 -2.73 6.16
C PRO A 100 -35.93 -2.95 6.18
N ALA A 101 -35.16 -2.02 6.75
CA ALA A 101 -33.70 -2.15 6.84
C ALA A 101 -33.29 -3.34 7.72
N LYS A 102 -34.05 -3.61 8.80
CA LYS A 102 -33.83 -4.81 9.59
C LYS A 102 -34.04 -6.08 8.76
N SER A 103 -35.11 -6.14 7.96
CA SER A 103 -35.34 -7.28 7.05
C SER A 103 -34.19 -7.44 6.05
N ASP A 104 -33.83 -6.35 5.36
CA ASP A 104 -32.75 -6.35 4.36
C ASP A 104 -31.42 -6.86 4.94
N PHE A 105 -31.13 -6.51 6.20
CA PHE A 105 -29.94 -7.00 6.89
C PHE A 105 -29.98 -8.52 7.10
N TRP A 106 -31.07 -9.06 7.67
CA TRP A 106 -31.17 -10.50 7.95
C TRP A 106 -31.27 -11.33 6.68
N ASP A 107 -31.91 -10.79 5.63
CA ASP A 107 -32.00 -11.44 4.32
C ASP A 107 -30.62 -11.53 3.66
N ALA A 108 -29.84 -10.45 3.72
CA ALA A 108 -28.45 -10.45 3.26
C ALA A 108 -27.53 -11.33 4.12
N GLN A 109 -27.75 -11.38 5.44
CA GLN A 109 -26.97 -12.23 6.34
C GLN A 109 -27.22 -13.72 6.08
N ARG A 110 -28.45 -14.12 5.77
CA ARG A 110 -28.78 -15.51 5.41
C ARG A 110 -27.98 -16.02 4.21
N VAL A 111 -27.78 -15.17 3.20
CA VAL A 111 -26.91 -15.50 2.06
C VAL A 111 -25.48 -15.82 2.51
N ILE A 112 -24.96 -15.07 3.50
CA ILE A 112 -23.62 -15.30 4.04
C ILE A 112 -23.58 -16.57 4.89
N GLU A 113 -24.62 -16.83 5.69
CA GLU A 113 -24.77 -18.08 6.45
C GLU A 113 -24.79 -19.31 5.52
N ASP A 114 -25.51 -19.24 4.41
CA ASP A 114 -25.54 -20.30 3.40
C ASP A 114 -24.16 -20.52 2.77
N ALA A 115 -23.43 -19.45 2.48
CA ALA A 115 -22.05 -19.55 1.98
C ALA A 115 -21.10 -20.20 3.00
N VAL A 116 -21.24 -19.87 4.29
CA VAL A 116 -20.48 -20.52 5.37
C VAL A 116 -20.78 -22.02 5.40
N ILE A 117 -22.05 -22.41 5.28
CA ILE A 117 -22.45 -23.83 5.24
C ILE A 117 -21.83 -24.53 4.01
N GLN A 118 -21.85 -23.89 2.84
CA GLN A 118 -21.24 -24.44 1.61
C GLN A 118 -19.73 -24.64 1.76
N LEU A 119 -19.00 -23.69 2.35
CA LEU A 119 -17.57 -23.85 2.65
C LEU A 119 -17.30 -25.00 3.62
N ARG A 120 -18.10 -25.13 4.68
CA ARG A 120 -17.92 -26.21 5.66
C ARG A 120 -18.16 -27.60 5.06
N LYS A 121 -19.05 -27.73 4.06
CA LYS A 121 -19.24 -29.00 3.32
C LYS A 121 -17.99 -29.46 2.56
N VAL A 122 -17.08 -28.54 2.25
CA VAL A 122 -15.79 -28.84 1.61
C VAL A 122 -14.62 -28.73 2.62
N ASN A 123 -14.90 -28.83 3.92
CA ASN A 123 -13.93 -28.73 5.02
C ASN A 123 -13.15 -27.40 5.08
N LEU A 124 -13.74 -26.31 4.58
CA LEU A 124 -13.14 -24.98 4.63
C LEU A 124 -13.91 -24.05 5.57
N VAL A 125 -13.18 -23.11 6.17
CA VAL A 125 -13.71 -22.05 7.02
C VAL A 125 -13.10 -20.73 6.60
N SER A 126 -13.91 -19.67 6.62
CA SER A 126 -13.46 -18.28 6.42
C SER A 126 -13.79 -17.48 7.67
N LYS A 127 -12.74 -16.93 8.32
CA LYS A 127 -12.93 -16.10 9.52
C LYS A 127 -13.79 -14.86 9.22
N GLY A 128 -13.60 -14.25 8.05
CA GLY A 128 -14.40 -13.10 7.64
C GLY A 128 -15.87 -13.45 7.48
N LEU A 129 -16.19 -14.55 6.79
CA LEU A 129 -17.58 -14.97 6.58
C LEU A 129 -18.26 -15.43 7.87
N ASP A 130 -17.56 -16.18 8.73
CA ASP A 130 -18.09 -16.57 10.05
C ASP A 130 -18.41 -15.33 10.91
N LYS A 131 -17.52 -14.33 10.90
CA LYS A 131 -17.76 -13.08 11.63
C LYS A 131 -19.00 -12.36 11.10
N LEU A 132 -19.13 -12.24 9.77
CA LEU A 132 -20.29 -11.62 9.11
C LEU A 132 -21.59 -12.36 9.42
N ALA A 133 -21.57 -13.69 9.39
CA ALA A 133 -22.70 -14.55 9.73
C ALA A 133 -23.17 -14.39 11.19
N LEU A 134 -22.30 -13.94 12.09
CA LEU A 134 -22.63 -13.76 13.52
C LEU A 134 -22.93 -12.30 13.92
N MET A 135 -22.91 -11.36 12.97
CA MET A 135 -23.15 -9.95 13.26
C MET A 135 -24.58 -9.67 13.73
N ASN A 136 -24.72 -8.75 14.68
CA ASN A 136 -26.01 -8.33 15.20
C ASN A 136 -26.39 -6.94 14.70
N TYR A 137 -27.49 -6.87 13.95
CA TYR A 137 -28.08 -5.61 13.48
C TYR A 137 -28.25 -4.55 14.58
N ASN A 138 -28.60 -4.96 15.80
CA ASN A 138 -28.87 -4.04 16.92
C ASN A 138 -27.59 -3.54 17.62
N ARG A 139 -26.40 -3.91 17.15
CA ARG A 139 -25.10 -3.53 17.72
C ARG A 139 -24.19 -2.86 16.67
N PRO A 140 -24.62 -1.75 16.05
CA PRO A 140 -23.81 -1.05 15.03
C PRO A 140 -22.48 -0.50 15.59
N ASP A 141 -22.36 -0.35 16.91
CA ASP A 141 -21.15 0.03 17.63
C ASP A 141 -20.03 -1.01 17.52
N ARG A 142 -20.40 -2.29 17.38
CA ARG A 142 -19.50 -3.44 17.42
C ARG A 142 -19.46 -4.18 16.08
N ASP A 143 -20.64 -4.42 15.51
CA ASP A 143 -20.85 -5.34 14.40
C ASP A 143 -21.06 -4.57 13.10
N PHE A 144 -19.99 -3.97 12.57
CA PHE A 144 -20.06 -3.20 11.34
C PHE A 144 -19.58 -4.04 10.13
N PRO A 145 -20.45 -4.42 9.16
CA PRO A 145 -20.06 -5.35 8.10
C PRO A 145 -18.93 -4.84 7.21
N SER A 146 -18.83 -3.52 6.98
CA SER A 146 -17.73 -2.94 6.20
C SER A 146 -16.37 -2.96 6.94
N SER A 147 -16.33 -3.41 8.19
CA SER A 147 -15.06 -3.64 8.90
C SER A 147 -14.36 -4.93 8.48
N VAL A 148 -15.06 -5.83 7.78
CA VAL A 148 -14.50 -7.09 7.29
C VAL A 148 -13.99 -6.87 5.87
N GLY A 149 -12.67 -6.93 5.69
CA GLY A 149 -12.02 -6.78 4.39
C GLY A 149 -12.12 -8.03 3.52
N LEU A 150 -11.85 -7.86 2.21
CA LEU A 150 -11.76 -8.98 1.27
C LEU A 150 -10.70 -10.01 1.69
N ASP A 151 -9.58 -9.55 2.23
CA ASP A 151 -8.51 -10.44 2.69
C ASP A 151 -8.97 -11.34 3.84
N GLU A 152 -9.85 -10.87 4.72
CA GLU A 152 -10.44 -11.70 5.78
C GLU A 152 -11.44 -12.74 5.24
N ILE A 153 -12.14 -12.41 4.16
CA ILE A 153 -13.06 -13.32 3.47
C ILE A 153 -12.27 -14.44 2.78
N PHE A 154 -11.16 -14.07 2.14
CA PHE A 154 -10.27 -15.01 1.44
C PHE A 154 -9.28 -15.73 2.36
N ASN A 155 -9.24 -15.39 3.64
CA ASN A 155 -8.46 -16.12 4.64
C ASN A 155 -9.15 -17.44 5.01
N LEU A 156 -8.89 -18.45 4.19
CA LEU A 156 -9.44 -19.79 4.34
C LEU A 156 -8.54 -20.66 5.21
N THR A 157 -9.15 -21.40 6.13
CA THR A 157 -8.49 -22.45 6.91
C THR A 157 -9.24 -23.76 6.78
N GLU A 158 -8.52 -24.88 6.75
CA GLU A 158 -9.11 -26.21 6.76
C GLU A 158 -9.66 -26.55 8.15
N ILE A 159 -10.82 -27.21 8.20
CA ILE A 159 -11.36 -27.78 9.44
C ILE A 159 -10.50 -28.99 9.79
N LYS A 160 -9.65 -28.86 10.81
CA LYS A 160 -9.02 -30.03 11.41
C LYS A 160 -10.10 -30.86 12.09
N THR A 161 -10.47 -31.99 11.51
CA THR A 161 -11.21 -33.03 12.22
C THR A 161 -10.32 -33.53 13.36
N GLU A 162 -10.74 -33.34 14.60
CA GLU A 162 -10.12 -34.00 15.75
C GLU A 162 -10.21 -35.52 15.53
N GLY A 163 -9.07 -36.19 15.30
CA GLY A 163 -9.04 -37.63 14.99
C GLY A 163 -7.75 -38.21 14.37
N GLU A 164 -6.64 -37.47 14.28
CA GLU A 164 -5.31 -38.04 13.98
C GLU A 164 -4.32 -37.67 15.10
N GLU A 165 -4.45 -38.36 16.23
CA GLU A 165 -3.38 -38.63 17.22
C GLU A 165 -3.36 -40.12 17.54
#